data_AF-A0A353WYS6-F1
#
_entry.id   AF-A0A353WYS6-F1
#
_cell.length_a   1.000
_cell.length_b   1.000
_cell.length_c   1.000
_cell.angle_alpha   90.00
_cell.angle_beta   90.00
_cell.angle_gamma   90.00
#
_symmetry.space_group_name_H-M   'P 1'
#
loop_
_entity.id
_entity.type
_entity.pdbx_description
1 polymer ?
#
loop_
_entity_poly.entity_id
_entity_poly.type
_entity_poly.pdbx_seq_one_letter_code
_entity_poly.pdbx_strand_id
1 'polypeptide(L)' 'MKMKNFKVELLFVALGLLISLIFVFNPMPFWMAAFVFVAQPMFLFAIVSSLIRIYKDLKQKGVI' A
#
# COMPACT_ATOMS: atom_id res chain seq x y z
N MET A 1 -3.86 13.93 15.05
CA MET A 1 -3.97 12.49 14.72
C MET A 1 -5.30 12.22 14.00
N LYS A 2 -5.36 12.26 12.65
CA LYS A 2 -6.61 11.97 11.92
C LYS A 2 -6.60 10.50 11.47
N MET A 3 -7.36 9.67 12.19
CA MET A 3 -7.57 8.24 11.91
C MET A 3 -8.18 7.92 10.52
N LYS A 4 -8.62 8.93 9.74
CA LYS A 4 -9.33 8.72 8.48
C LYS A 4 -8.48 8.12 7.36
N ASN A 5 -7.19 8.45 7.27
CA ASN A 5 -6.35 7.99 6.15
C ASN A 5 -5.79 6.57 6.36
N PHE A 6 -5.70 6.11 7.61
CA PHE A 6 -5.18 4.78 7.94
C PHE A 6 -6.07 3.65 7.42
N LYS A 7 -7.40 3.83 7.46
CA LYS A 7 -8.34 2.82 6.94
C LYS A 7 -8.23 2.63 5.43
N VAL A 8 -7.94 3.70 4.68
CA VAL A 8 -7.78 3.66 3.22
C VAL A 8 -6.47 2.99 2.85
N GLU A 9 -5.37 3.35 3.54
CA GLU A 9 -4.06 2.69 3.38
C GLU A 9 -4.17 1.18 3.65
N LEU A 10 -4.84 0.80 4.74
CA LEU A 10 -5.06 -0.60 5.09
C LEU A 10 -5.86 -1.35 4.01
N LEU A 11 -6.95 -0.75 3.51
CA LEU A 11 -7.77 -1.35 2.47
C LEU A 11 -6.99 -1.49 1.16
N PHE A 12 -6.13 -0.53 0.84
CA PHE A 12 -5.28 -0.58 -0.36
C PHE A 12 -4.24 -1.69 -0.27
N VAL A 13 -3.58 -1.82 0.90
CA VAL A 13 -2.63 -2.90 1.15
C VAL A 13 -3.32 -4.27 1.12
N ALA A 14 -4.50 -4.40 1.76
CA ALA A 14 -5.24 -5.65 1.80
C ALA A 14 -5.68 -6.11 0.40
N LEU A 15 -6.23 -5.20 -0.41
CA LEU A 15 -6.62 -5.50 -1.80
C LEU A 15 -5.40 -5.82 -2.68
N GLY A 16 -4.32 -5.04 -2.54
CA GLY A 16 -3.06 -5.31 -3.25
C GLY A 16 -2.49 -6.69 -2.90
N LEU A 17 -2.51 -7.07 -1.62
CA LEU A 17 -2.05 -8.39 -1.16
C LEU A 17 -2.92 -9.52 -1.70
N LEU A 18 -4.24 -9.33 -1.74
CA LEU A 18 -5.16 -10.32 -2.28
C LEU A 18 -4.90 -10.57 -3.78
N ILE A 19 -4.73 -9.50 -4.57
CA ILE A 19 -4.36 -9.62 -5.99
C ILE A 19 -3.00 -10.32 -6.14
N SER A 20 -2.03 -9.95 -5.31
CA SER A 20 -0.68 -10.52 -5.33
C SER A 20 -0.71 -12.02 -5.01
N LEU A 21 -1.47 -12.43 -4.00
CA LEU A 21 -1.64 -13.84 -3.65
C LEU A 21 -2.25 -14.63 -4.80
N ILE A 22 -3.32 -14.13 -5.41
CA ILE A 22 -3.95 -14.79 -6.56
C ILE A 22 -2.95 -14.93 -7.71
N PHE A 23 -2.17 -13.89 -8.01
CA PHE A 23 -1.16 -13.94 -9.05
C PHE A 23 -0.05 -14.96 -8.75
N VAL A 24 0.40 -15.07 -7.49
CA VAL A 24 1.41 -16.04 -7.07
C VAL A 24 0.92 -17.48 -7.27
N PHE A 25 -0.33 -17.78 -6.93
CA PHE A 25 -0.89 -19.14 -7.11
C PHE A 25 -1.34 -19.42 -8.55
N ASN A 26 -1.69 -18.39 -9.32
CA ASN A 26 -2.22 -18.52 -10.67
C ASN A 26 -1.72 -17.38 -11.59
N PRO A 27 -0.50 -17.49 -12.16
CA PRO A 27 0.13 -16.42 -12.93
C PRO A 27 -0.39 -16.34 -14.37
N MET A 28 -1.69 -16.13 -14.56
CA MET A 28 -2.28 -15.86 -15.88
C MET A 28 -2.05 -14.39 -16.32
N PRO A 29 -2.05 -14.10 -17.64
CA PRO A 29 -1.85 -12.74 -18.15
C PRO A 29 -2.79 -11.69 -17.55
N PHE A 30 -4.04 -12.09 -17.28
CA PHE A 30 -5.03 -11.24 -16.60
C PHE A 30 -4.58 -10.84 -15.18
N TRP A 31 -4.12 -11.80 -14.38
CA TRP A 31 -3.66 -11.55 -13.01
C TRP A 31 -2.34 -10.78 -12.98
N MET A 32 -1.47 -11.00 -13.96
CA MET A 32 -0.26 -10.19 -14.14
C MET A 32 -0.61 -8.72 -14.37
N ALA A 33 -1.56 -8.43 -15.26
CA ALA A 33 -2.01 -7.07 -15.51
C ALA A 33 -2.65 -6.44 -14.24
N ALA A 34 -3.49 -7.19 -13.52
CA ALA A 34 -4.05 -6.74 -12.25
C ALA A 34 -2.96 -6.45 -11.21
N PHE A 35 -1.94 -7.30 -11.10
CA PHE A 35 -0.83 -7.08 -10.19
C PHE A 35 -0.04 -5.81 -10.54
N VAL A 36 0.35 -5.65 -11.81
CA VAL A 36 1.19 -4.53 -12.27
C VAL A 36 0.44 -3.20 -12.25
N PHE A 37 -0.80 -3.16 -12.73
CA PHE A 37 -1.53 -1.90 -12.92
C PHE A 37 -2.48 -1.56 -11.77
N VAL A 38 -2.80 -2.50 -10.88
CA VAL A 38 -3.68 -2.26 -9.73
C VAL A 38 -2.93 -2.43 -8.42
N ALA A 39 -2.36 -3.61 -8.14
CA ALA A 39 -1.72 -3.87 -6.86
C ALA A 39 -0.48 -3.01 -6.62
N GLN A 40 0.42 -2.89 -7.60
CA GLN A 40 1.65 -2.10 -7.45
C GLN A 40 1.38 -0.61 -7.17
N PRO A 41 0.50 0.11 -7.92
CA PRO A 41 0.13 1.48 -7.56
C PRO A 41 -0.50 1.61 -6.18
N MET A 42 -1.34 0.65 -5.76
CA MET A 42 -1.96 0.64 -4.44
C MET A 42 -0.91 0.51 -3.33
N PHE A 43 0.07 -0.38 -3.51
CA PHE A 43 1.20 -0.50 -2.59
C PHE A 43 2.06 0.76 -2.56
N LEU A 44 2.38 1.33 -3.73
CA LEU A 44 3.17 2.55 -3.81
C LEU A 44 2.51 3.68 -3.02
N PHE A 45 1.20 3.89 -3.22
CA PHE A 45 0.45 4.90 -2.49
C PHE A 45 0.49 4.66 -0.97
N ALA A 46 0.25 3.42 -0.53
CA ALA A 46 0.25 3.08 0.90
C ALA A 46 1.63 3.26 1.54
N ILE A 47 2.70 2.85 0.85
CA ILE A 47 4.08 2.99 1.32
C ILE A 47 4.45 4.46 1.42
N VAL A 48 4.24 5.25 0.36
CA VAL A 48 4.58 6.68 0.33
C VAL A 48 3.82 7.45 1.41
N SER A 49 2.51 7.21 1.54
CA SER A 49 1.70 7.87 2.57
C SER A 49 2.17 7.52 3.99
N SER A 50 2.52 6.24 4.22
CA SER A 50 3.06 5.79 5.51
C SER A 50 4.42 6.40 5.81
N LEU A 51 5.33 6.44 4.84
CA LEU A 51 6.65 7.05 4.98
C LEU A 51 6.56 8.55 5.29
N ILE A 52 5.71 9.29 4.57
CA ILE A 52 5.49 10.72 4.84
C ILE A 52 4.96 10.92 6.26
N ARG A 53 4.08 10.04 6.73
CA ARG A 53 3.53 10.11 8.10
C ARG A 53 4.60 9.82 9.14
N ILE A 54 5.38 8.76 8.96
CA ILE A 54 6.49 8.39 9.84
C ILE A 54 7.51 9.52 9.90
N TYR A 55 7.90 10.09 8.75
CA TYR A 55 8.83 11.21 8.67
C TYR A 55 8.32 12.45 9.43
N LYS A 56 7.04 12.81 9.26
CA LYS A 56 6.43 13.91 10.02
C LYS A 56 6.39 13.64 11.51
N ASP A 57 6.08 12.41 11.92
CA ASP A 57 6.03 12.01 13.33
C ASP A 57 7.41 12.04 13.99
N LEU A 58 8.44 11.54 13.30
CA LEU A 58 9.83 11.57 13.76
C LEU A 58 10.35 13.00 13.90
N LYS A 59 10.07 13.86 12.91
CA LYS A 59 10.44 15.28 12.95
C LYS A 59 9.72 16.04 14.06
N GLN A 60 8.44 15.74 14.31
CA GLN A 60 7.68 16.35 15.40
C GLN A 60 8.17 15.92 16.79
N LYS A 61 8.68 14.69 16.90
CA LYS A 61 9.24 14.14 18.14
C LYS A 61 10.72 14.46 18.36
N GLY A 62 11.36 15.16 17.41
CA GLY A 62 12.77 15.53 17.51
C GLY A 62 13.74 14.33 17.43
N VAL A 63 13.30 13.22 16.83
CA VAL A 63 14.15 12.04 16.60
C VAL A 63 15.05 12.26 15.38
N ILE A 64 14.57 13.02 14.40
CA ILE A 64 15.27 13.44 13.16
C ILE A 64 15.05 14.94 12.97
#